data_AF-A0A1H5U8V6-F1
#
_entry.id   AF-A0A1H5U8V6-F1
#
_cell.length_a   1.000
_cell.length_b   1.000
_cell.length_c   1.000
_cell.angle_alpha   90.00
_cell.angle_beta   90.00
_cell.angle_gamma   90.00
#
_symmetry.space_group_name_H-M   'P 1'
#
loop_
_entity.id
_entity.type
_entity.pdbx_description
1 polymer ?
#
loop_
_entity_poly.entity_id
_entity_poly.type
_entity_poly.pdbx_seq_one_letter_code
_entity_poly.pdbx_strand_id
1 'polypeptide(L)'
;MDQKVIATGLVSALIGFGLGIVAAPSAPKLSEIGDTISEKLAPSAEANESLAKLVGDLDAKMDGLSERLDGLEETVSASSAKDAVSELGSKIETLSSDVATSLESTAASLGEQLSALSVAGSSPVEAAPEGITPGMTAVFNDGAVRAFVSRVDDNAVALSLNGSAKTLAVGGSTKVDDCQITLDAVDRGHAVLSAACGEGASDEKVALSGNAETYGIGKTAILGDGAARIYVSGVDTETNSARLAVNGLTLETYTGGSKIELDGSDCVATVEAVSAGAVSLGYLCE
;
A
#
# COMPACT_ATOMS: atom_id res chain seq x y z
N MET A 1 25.87 -26.11 -40.07
CA MET A 1 25.66 -25.10 -39.01
C MET A 1 26.92 -25.07 -38.15
N ASP A 2 27.60 -23.94 -38.22
CA ASP A 2 28.97 -23.67 -37.78
C ASP A 2 29.22 -23.79 -36.28
N GLN A 3 30.21 -24.61 -35.93
CA GLN A 3 30.87 -24.67 -34.64
C GLN A 3 32.16 -23.81 -34.68
N LYS A 4 32.03 -22.53 -35.06
CA LYS A 4 33.19 -21.65 -35.30
C LYS A 4 33.14 -20.26 -34.62
N VAL A 5 32.12 -19.95 -33.81
CA VAL A 5 31.97 -18.57 -33.28
C VAL A 5 32.18 -18.44 -31.76
N ILE A 6 32.28 -19.53 -31.00
CA ILE A 6 32.38 -19.44 -29.52
C ILE A 6 33.82 -19.65 -28.99
N ALA A 7 34.74 -20.21 -29.79
CA ALA A 7 36.14 -20.40 -29.36
C ALA A 7 37.04 -19.16 -29.56
N THR A 8 36.59 -18.17 -30.33
CA THR A 8 37.41 -17.01 -30.72
C THR A 8 37.34 -15.85 -29.70
N GLY A 9 36.35 -15.83 -28.81
CA GLY A 9 36.14 -14.73 -27.85
C GLY A 9 37.03 -14.77 -26.60
N LEU A 10 37.59 -15.93 -26.24
CA LEU A 10 38.40 -16.09 -25.03
C LEU A 10 39.92 -16.07 -25.30
N VAL A 11 40.34 -16.32 -26.54
CA VAL A 11 41.74 -16.18 -26.95
C VAL A 11 42.08 -14.73 -27.33
N SER A 12 41.11 -13.95 -27.81
CA SER A 12 41.31 -12.51 -28.09
C SER A 12 41.46 -11.66 -26.82
N ALA A 13 40.93 -12.11 -25.68
CA ALA A 13 41.15 -11.47 -24.38
C ALA A 13 42.57 -11.69 -23.81
N LEU A 14 43.28 -12.73 -24.27
CA LEU A 14 44.67 -13.00 -23.85
C LEU A 14 45.72 -12.44 -24.82
N ILE A 15 45.37 -12.21 -26.10
CA ILE A 15 46.28 -11.59 -27.08
C ILE A 15 46.15 -10.05 -27.06
N GLY A 16 45.00 -9.50 -26.62
CA GLY A 16 44.76 -8.05 -26.51
C GLY A 16 45.55 -7.32 -25.42
N PHE A 17 46.26 -8.03 -24.54
CA PHE A 17 47.13 -7.42 -23.52
C PHE A 17 48.60 -7.29 -23.99
N GLY A 18 48.93 -7.76 -25.19
CA GLY A 18 50.31 -7.92 -25.66
C GLY A 18 50.96 -6.76 -26.42
N LEU A 19 50.22 -5.72 -26.83
CA LEU A 19 50.79 -4.64 -27.68
C LEU A 19 50.27 -3.25 -27.30
N GLY A 20 50.39 -2.88 -26.02
CA GLY A 20 49.81 -1.62 -25.55
C GLY A 20 50.52 -0.87 -24.43
N ILE A 21 51.60 -1.35 -23.80
CA ILE A 21 52.37 -0.53 -22.84
C ILE A 21 53.85 -0.93 -22.86
N VAL A 22 54.63 -0.29 -23.74
CA VAL A 22 56.05 -0.02 -23.47
C VAL A 22 56.09 1.34 -22.77
N ALA A 23 55.96 1.31 -21.44
CA ALA A 23 56.49 2.28 -20.49
C ALA A 23 55.91 2.04 -19.08
N ALA A 24 56.29 0.94 -18.41
CA ALA A 24 56.28 0.87 -16.95
C ALA A 24 57.14 -0.32 -16.46
N PRO A 25 58.07 -0.14 -15.52
CA PRO A 25 58.86 -1.21 -14.95
C PRO A 25 58.18 -1.71 -13.67
N SER A 26 57.47 -2.84 -13.72
CA SER A 26 57.19 -3.70 -12.55
C SER A 26 56.49 -4.98 -13.01
N ALA A 27 57.22 -6.10 -12.98
CA ALA A 27 56.60 -7.41 -13.09
C ALA A 27 55.82 -7.70 -11.79
N PRO A 28 54.55 -8.11 -11.84
CA PRO A 28 53.80 -8.50 -10.64
C PRO A 28 54.42 -9.75 -10.02
N LYS A 29 54.54 -9.76 -8.69
CA LYS A 29 55.22 -10.83 -7.95
C LYS A 29 54.34 -12.09 -7.98
N LEU A 30 54.95 -13.27 -8.11
CA LEU A 30 54.26 -14.58 -8.09
C LEU A 30 53.31 -14.78 -6.90
N SER A 31 53.51 -14.05 -5.80
CA SER A 31 52.61 -14.02 -4.64
C SER A 31 51.22 -13.48 -4.96
N GLU A 32 51.11 -12.39 -5.72
CA GLU A 32 49.84 -11.73 -6.02
C GLU A 32 48.98 -12.56 -7.00
N ILE A 33 49.65 -13.34 -7.85
CA ILE A 33 49.01 -14.31 -8.74
C ILE A 33 48.42 -15.48 -7.94
N GLY A 34 49.12 -15.96 -6.90
CA GLY A 34 48.63 -17.04 -6.02
C GLY A 34 47.39 -16.65 -5.21
N ASP A 35 47.36 -15.41 -4.71
CA ASP A 35 46.22 -14.89 -3.95
C ASP A 35 44.98 -14.72 -4.86
N THR A 36 45.17 -14.21 -6.08
CA THR A 36 44.08 -14.05 -7.05
C THR A 36 43.51 -15.39 -7.52
N ILE A 37 44.36 -16.41 -7.69
CA ILE A 37 43.93 -17.77 -8.05
C ILE A 37 43.14 -18.40 -6.88
N SER A 38 43.59 -18.23 -5.65
CA SER A 38 42.88 -18.76 -4.46
C SER A 38 41.50 -18.10 -4.30
N GLU A 39 41.39 -16.80 -4.54
CA GLU A 39 40.13 -16.05 -4.50
C GLU A 39 39.15 -16.48 -5.62
N LYS A 40 39.66 -16.85 -6.79
CA LYS A 40 38.83 -17.31 -7.93
C LYS A 40 38.43 -18.79 -7.83
N LEU A 41 39.18 -19.64 -7.10
CA LEU A 41 38.85 -21.06 -6.92
C LEU A 41 37.92 -21.33 -5.73
N ALA A 42 37.86 -20.46 -4.73
CA ALA A 42 36.92 -20.56 -3.61
C ALA A 42 35.45 -20.77 -4.04
N PRO A 43 34.87 -19.95 -4.95
CA PRO A 43 33.47 -20.12 -5.35
C PRO A 43 33.21 -21.40 -6.17
N SER A 44 34.25 -21.97 -6.80
CA SER A 44 34.14 -23.24 -7.54
C SER A 44 34.04 -24.44 -6.58
N ALA A 45 34.76 -24.40 -5.45
CA ALA A 45 34.68 -25.43 -4.42
C ALA A 45 33.30 -25.44 -3.74
N GLU A 46 32.75 -24.26 -3.44
CA GLU A 46 31.41 -24.11 -2.85
C GLU A 46 30.29 -24.58 -3.82
N ALA A 47 30.44 -24.28 -5.11
CA ALA A 47 29.53 -24.77 -6.14
C ALA A 47 29.56 -26.31 -6.27
N ASN A 48 30.74 -26.92 -6.12
CA ASN A 48 30.90 -28.37 -6.21
C ASN A 48 30.29 -29.08 -4.98
N GLU A 49 30.40 -28.49 -3.79
CA GLU A 49 29.72 -29.00 -2.58
C GLU A 49 28.19 -28.89 -2.69
N SER A 50 27.70 -27.78 -3.25
CA SER A 50 26.27 -27.56 -3.49
C SER A 50 25.70 -28.54 -4.50
N LEU A 51 26.44 -28.84 -5.57
CA LEU A 51 26.07 -29.84 -6.55
C LEU A 51 26.08 -31.26 -5.96
N ALA A 52 27.08 -31.59 -5.13
CA ALA A 52 27.14 -32.87 -4.43
C ALA A 52 25.94 -33.08 -3.49
N LYS A 53 25.50 -32.04 -2.77
CA LYS A 53 24.27 -32.08 -1.95
C LYS A 53 23.02 -32.31 -2.80
N LEU A 54 22.87 -31.58 -3.90
CA LEU A 54 21.73 -31.74 -4.82
C LEU A 54 21.64 -33.15 -5.42
N VAL A 55 22.78 -33.74 -5.79
CA VAL A 55 22.84 -35.12 -6.29
C VAL A 55 22.46 -36.12 -5.20
N GLY A 56 22.94 -35.92 -3.96
CA GLY A 56 22.56 -36.77 -2.82
C GLY A 56 21.06 -36.70 -2.51
N ASP A 57 20.45 -35.52 -2.55
CA ASP A 57 19.00 -35.36 -2.34
C ASP A 57 18.16 -36.00 -3.45
N LEU A 58 18.68 -36.01 -4.70
CA LEU A 58 18.00 -36.64 -5.82
C LEU A 58 18.07 -38.18 -5.73
N ASP A 59 19.21 -38.72 -5.31
CA ASP A 59 19.43 -40.15 -5.06
C ASP A 59 18.46 -40.66 -3.97
N ALA A 60 18.39 -39.96 -2.83
CA ALA A 60 17.45 -40.28 -1.74
C ALA A 60 15.98 -40.21 -2.17
N LYS A 61 15.63 -39.29 -3.09
CA LYS A 61 14.27 -39.23 -3.65
C LYS A 61 13.98 -40.39 -4.60
N MET A 62 14.97 -40.82 -5.41
CA MET A 62 14.81 -41.97 -6.30
C MET A 62 14.65 -43.27 -5.50
N ASP A 63 15.41 -43.45 -4.42
CA ASP A 63 15.26 -44.59 -3.51
C ASP A 63 13.87 -44.61 -2.87
N GLY A 64 13.40 -43.47 -2.35
CA GLY A 64 12.06 -43.36 -1.76
C GLY A 64 10.92 -43.56 -2.77
N LEU A 65 11.14 -43.27 -4.06
CA LEU A 65 10.18 -43.58 -5.13
C LEU A 65 10.18 -45.08 -5.45
N SER A 66 11.35 -45.73 -5.49
CA SER A 66 11.48 -47.17 -5.72
C SER A 66 10.77 -47.98 -4.63
N GLU A 67 10.99 -47.63 -3.36
CA GLU A 67 10.38 -48.33 -2.22
C GLU A 67 8.85 -48.20 -2.20
N ARG A 68 8.31 -47.06 -2.65
CA ARG A 68 6.86 -46.85 -2.82
C ARG A 68 6.29 -47.66 -3.98
N LEU A 69 7.05 -47.83 -5.05
CA LEU A 69 6.67 -48.65 -6.19
C LEU A 69 6.63 -50.13 -5.81
N ASP A 70 7.65 -50.61 -5.09
CA ASP A 70 7.70 -51.99 -4.58
C ASP A 70 6.55 -52.27 -3.60
N GLY A 71 6.27 -51.34 -2.67
CA GLY A 71 5.14 -51.47 -1.75
C GLY A 71 3.77 -51.45 -2.45
N LEU A 72 3.64 -50.72 -3.54
CA LEU A 72 2.41 -50.69 -4.35
C LEU A 72 2.25 -51.99 -5.15
N GLU A 73 3.33 -52.52 -5.71
CA GLU A 73 3.34 -53.78 -6.46
C GLU A 73 3.04 -54.99 -5.56
N GLU A 74 3.55 -54.99 -4.33
CA GLU A 74 3.25 -56.00 -3.31
C GLU A 74 1.78 -55.92 -2.86
N THR A 75 1.25 -54.72 -2.62
CA THR A 75 -0.16 -54.50 -2.25
C THR A 75 -1.12 -54.98 -3.35
N VAL A 76 -0.77 -54.74 -4.61
CA VAL A 76 -1.56 -55.15 -5.77
C VAL A 76 -1.46 -56.66 -6.01
N SER A 77 -0.31 -57.28 -5.78
CA SER A 77 -0.10 -58.71 -5.98
C SER A 77 -0.69 -59.59 -4.88
N ALA A 78 -0.82 -59.08 -3.65
CA ALA A 78 -1.30 -59.83 -2.50
C ALA A 78 -2.84 -59.97 -2.42
N SER A 79 -3.60 -59.20 -3.20
CA SER A 79 -5.04 -59.02 -2.96
C SER A 79 -5.90 -59.64 -4.06
N SER A 80 -6.67 -60.69 -3.74
CA SER A 80 -7.78 -61.15 -4.59
C SER A 80 -8.71 -59.97 -4.89
N ALA A 81 -9.10 -59.74 -6.14
CA ALA A 81 -9.82 -58.54 -6.59
C ALA A 81 -11.08 -58.18 -5.76
N LYS A 82 -11.65 -59.11 -4.99
CA LYS A 82 -12.80 -58.88 -4.11
C LYS A 82 -12.40 -58.33 -2.73
N ASP A 83 -11.33 -58.86 -2.14
CA ASP A 83 -10.77 -58.36 -0.89
C ASP A 83 -10.07 -57.02 -1.12
N ALA A 84 -9.40 -56.86 -2.27
CA ALA A 84 -8.82 -55.59 -2.71
C ALA A 84 -9.86 -54.47 -2.80
N VAL A 85 -11.04 -54.76 -3.37
CA VAL A 85 -12.13 -53.78 -3.50
C VAL A 85 -12.80 -53.48 -2.16
N SER A 86 -12.94 -54.48 -1.28
CA SER A 86 -13.47 -54.26 0.07
C SER A 86 -12.50 -53.44 0.93
N GLU A 87 -11.21 -53.74 0.86
CA GLU A 87 -10.16 -53.01 1.58
C GLU A 87 -9.97 -51.60 0.99
N LEU A 88 -10.03 -51.45 -0.34
CA LEU A 88 -10.03 -50.15 -1.00
C LEU A 88 -11.26 -49.32 -0.61
N GLY A 89 -12.43 -49.95 -0.45
CA GLY A 89 -13.64 -49.31 0.08
C GLY A 89 -13.44 -48.79 1.50
N SER A 90 -12.90 -49.61 2.40
CA SER A 90 -12.58 -49.17 3.77
C SER A 90 -11.50 -48.10 3.81
N LYS A 91 -10.49 -48.18 2.93
CA LYS A 91 -9.48 -47.14 2.77
C LYS A 91 -10.09 -45.84 2.24
N ILE A 92 -11.01 -45.87 1.26
CA ILE A 92 -11.70 -44.68 0.76
C ILE A 92 -12.58 -44.04 1.84
N GLU A 93 -13.27 -44.84 2.67
CA GLU A 93 -14.04 -44.35 3.81
C GLU A 93 -13.14 -43.67 4.86
N THR A 94 -11.96 -44.25 5.10
CA THR A 94 -10.97 -43.69 6.03
C THR A 94 -10.37 -42.41 5.45
N LEU A 95 -9.96 -42.42 4.18
CA LEU A 95 -9.45 -41.25 3.47
C LEU A 95 -10.51 -40.14 3.38
N SER A 96 -11.78 -40.45 3.20
CA SER A 96 -12.83 -39.41 3.17
C SER A 96 -13.03 -38.78 4.54
N SER A 97 -12.95 -39.58 5.62
CA SER A 97 -12.98 -39.10 6.99
C SER A 97 -11.73 -38.28 7.35
N ASP A 98 -10.56 -38.71 6.92
CA ASP A 98 -9.29 -37.98 7.13
C ASP A 98 -9.26 -36.69 6.30
N VAL A 99 -9.77 -36.70 5.06
CA VAL A 99 -9.93 -35.49 4.24
C VAL A 99 -10.93 -34.55 4.89
N ALA A 100 -12.08 -35.02 5.39
CA ALA A 100 -13.04 -34.17 6.09
C ALA A 100 -12.41 -33.53 7.35
N THR A 101 -11.66 -34.31 8.12
CA THR A 101 -10.94 -33.84 9.33
C THR A 101 -9.81 -32.88 8.97
N SER A 102 -9.07 -33.16 7.89
CA SER A 102 -8.03 -32.28 7.36
C SER A 102 -8.63 -30.99 6.82
N LEU A 103 -9.81 -31.03 6.20
CA LEU A 103 -10.49 -29.85 5.67
C LEU A 103 -11.05 -28.98 6.80
N GLU A 104 -11.60 -29.60 7.84
CA GLU A 104 -12.03 -28.92 9.07
C GLU A 104 -10.83 -28.26 9.78
N SER A 105 -9.71 -28.99 9.92
CA SER A 105 -8.49 -28.42 10.53
C SER A 105 -7.84 -27.34 9.65
N THR A 106 -7.94 -27.46 8.33
CA THR A 106 -7.47 -26.43 7.39
C THR A 106 -8.36 -25.20 7.46
N ALA A 107 -9.68 -25.37 7.55
CA ALA A 107 -10.64 -24.27 7.72
C ALA A 107 -10.45 -23.57 9.07
N ALA A 108 -10.19 -24.31 10.15
CA ALA A 108 -9.84 -23.76 11.46
C ALA A 108 -8.51 -22.98 11.41
N SER A 109 -7.47 -23.56 10.81
CA SER A 109 -6.17 -22.91 10.63
C SER A 109 -6.25 -21.68 9.73
N LEU A 110 -7.06 -21.71 8.67
CA LEU A 110 -7.35 -20.53 7.84
C LEU A 110 -8.13 -19.49 8.63
N GLY A 111 -9.07 -19.87 9.49
CA GLY A 111 -9.82 -18.96 10.36
C GLY A 111 -8.91 -18.25 11.37
N GLU A 112 -7.96 -18.98 11.96
CA GLU A 112 -6.93 -18.44 12.84
C GLU A 112 -5.93 -17.56 12.08
N GLN A 113 -5.50 -17.96 10.87
CA GLN A 113 -4.65 -17.12 10.02
C GLN A 113 -5.37 -15.86 9.54
N LEU A 114 -6.65 -15.94 9.18
CA LEU A 114 -7.45 -14.78 8.77
C LEU A 114 -7.69 -13.83 9.95
N SER A 115 -7.87 -14.37 11.17
CA SER A 115 -7.93 -13.58 12.40
C SER A 115 -6.56 -12.98 12.77
N ALA A 116 -5.46 -13.67 12.48
CA ALA A 116 -4.11 -13.14 12.64
C ALA A 116 -3.78 -12.09 11.56
N LEU A 117 -4.29 -12.21 10.34
CA LEU A 117 -4.21 -11.20 9.28
C LEU A 117 -5.10 -9.99 9.59
N SER A 118 -6.25 -10.14 10.27
CA SER A 118 -7.02 -8.98 10.72
C SER A 118 -6.31 -8.20 11.83
N VAL A 119 -5.40 -8.85 12.57
CA VAL A 119 -4.51 -8.21 13.57
C VAL A 119 -3.23 -7.67 12.93
N ALA A 120 -2.64 -8.37 11.95
CA ALA A 120 -1.41 -7.96 11.25
C ALA A 120 -1.64 -6.98 10.09
N GLY A 121 -2.86 -6.88 9.56
CA GLY A 121 -3.30 -5.88 8.58
C GLY A 121 -3.64 -4.53 9.20
N SER A 122 -3.49 -4.37 10.52
CA SER A 122 -3.66 -3.10 11.23
C SER A 122 -2.33 -2.37 11.50
N SER A 123 -1.21 -2.86 10.97
CA SER A 123 -0.03 -2.00 10.82
C SER A 123 -0.22 -1.21 9.52
N PRO A 124 -0.43 0.11 9.57
CA PRO A 124 -0.45 0.89 8.35
C PRO A 124 0.90 0.68 7.69
N VAL A 125 0.90 0.22 6.44
CA VAL A 125 1.96 0.59 5.52
C VAL A 125 1.85 2.10 5.46
N GLU A 126 2.65 2.77 6.28
CA GLU A 126 2.68 4.21 6.38
C GLU A 126 3.09 4.73 5.01
N ALA A 127 2.10 5.11 4.20
CA ALA A 127 2.33 5.83 2.96
C ALA A 127 3.23 7.02 3.29
N ALA A 128 4.23 7.29 2.45
CA ALA A 128 5.05 8.48 2.62
C ALA A 128 4.12 9.70 2.75
N PRO A 129 4.36 10.62 3.69
CA PRO A 129 3.46 11.73 3.91
C PRO A 129 3.32 12.53 2.62
N GLU A 130 2.10 12.58 2.12
CA GLU A 130 1.76 13.36 0.93
C GLU A 130 1.56 14.83 1.35
N GLY A 131 2.04 15.75 0.52
CA GLY A 131 1.83 17.18 0.74
C GLY A 131 3.11 18.01 0.93
N ILE A 132 2.89 19.29 1.18
CA ILE A 132 3.88 20.36 1.10
C ILE A 132 4.35 20.70 2.51
N THR A 133 5.67 20.68 2.75
CA THR A 133 6.24 21.02 4.06
C THR A 133 6.44 22.54 4.24
N PRO A 134 6.58 23.03 5.48
CA PRO A 134 7.06 24.38 5.73
C PRO A 134 8.35 24.68 4.97
N GLY A 135 8.44 25.88 4.39
CA GLY A 135 9.56 26.34 3.57
C GLY A 135 9.45 25.96 2.08
N MET A 136 8.49 25.13 1.68
CA MET A 136 8.27 24.79 0.28
C MET A 136 7.23 25.70 -0.39
N THR A 137 7.38 25.88 -1.70
CA THR A 137 6.39 26.56 -2.54
C THR A 137 5.77 25.55 -3.50
N ALA A 138 4.46 25.36 -3.41
CA ALA A 138 3.71 24.69 -4.45
C ALA A 138 3.27 25.70 -5.50
N VAL A 139 3.24 25.25 -6.75
CA VAL A 139 2.87 26.06 -7.90
C VAL A 139 1.68 25.39 -8.57
N PHE A 140 0.57 26.11 -8.67
CA PHE A 140 -0.67 25.63 -9.28
C PHE A 140 -0.97 26.40 -10.56
N ASN A 141 -1.68 25.74 -11.48
CA ASN A 141 -2.17 26.29 -12.74
C ASN A 141 -1.10 27.09 -13.52
N ASP A 142 -0.03 26.39 -13.92
CA ASP A 142 1.12 26.92 -14.69
C ASP A 142 1.79 28.18 -14.11
N GLY A 143 1.73 28.36 -12.80
CA GLY A 143 2.35 29.51 -12.13
C GLY A 143 1.41 30.64 -11.76
N ALA A 144 0.11 30.51 -12.06
CA ALA A 144 -0.89 31.49 -11.67
C ALA A 144 -1.01 31.62 -10.15
N VAL A 145 -0.85 30.52 -9.40
CA VAL A 145 -0.82 30.56 -7.94
C VAL A 145 0.46 29.92 -7.41
N ARG A 146 1.15 30.67 -6.57
CA ARG A 146 2.31 30.20 -5.78
C ARG A 146 1.91 30.19 -4.32
N ALA A 147 1.85 28.99 -3.74
CA ALA A 147 1.54 28.77 -2.33
C ALA A 147 2.82 28.41 -1.58
N PHE A 148 3.39 29.36 -0.86
CA PHE A 148 4.51 29.12 0.04
C PHE A 148 3.99 28.74 1.42
N VAL A 149 4.29 27.54 1.90
CA VAL A 149 3.88 27.11 3.25
C VAL A 149 4.88 27.64 4.27
N SER A 150 4.43 28.48 5.19
CA SER A 150 5.30 29.04 6.25
C SER A 150 5.23 28.23 7.54
N ARG A 151 4.07 27.66 7.86
CA ARG A 151 3.87 26.78 9.02
C ARG A 151 2.71 25.82 8.76
N VAL A 152 2.82 24.60 9.27
CA VAL A 152 1.74 23.62 9.32
C VAL A 152 1.48 23.32 10.79
N ASP A 153 0.23 23.50 11.21
CA ASP A 153 -0.33 23.17 12.52
C ASP A 153 -1.25 21.94 12.38
N ASP A 154 -1.73 21.34 13.47
CA ASP A 154 -2.49 20.06 13.41
C ASP A 154 -3.72 20.07 12.50
N ASN A 155 -4.40 21.22 12.40
CA ASN A 155 -5.61 21.40 11.59
C ASN A 155 -5.60 22.67 10.75
N ALA A 156 -4.45 23.32 10.60
CA ALA A 156 -4.34 24.57 9.89
C ALA A 156 -2.97 24.75 9.24
N VAL A 157 -2.91 25.59 8.21
CA VAL A 157 -1.68 25.95 7.52
C VAL A 157 -1.59 27.46 7.45
N ALA A 158 -0.42 28.01 7.82
CA ALA A 158 -0.05 29.36 7.47
C ALA A 158 0.72 29.31 6.15
N LEU A 159 0.24 30.04 5.16
CA LEU A 159 0.81 30.05 3.81
C LEU A 159 0.76 31.45 3.20
N SER A 160 1.57 31.68 2.18
CA SER A 160 1.58 32.91 1.39
C SER A 160 1.17 32.57 -0.03
N LEU A 161 0.08 33.18 -0.48
CA LEU A 161 -0.49 33.01 -1.81
C LEU A 161 -0.15 34.23 -2.65
N ASN A 162 0.69 34.05 -3.67
CA ASN A 162 1.19 35.15 -4.50
C ASN A 162 1.75 36.34 -3.68
N GLY A 163 2.33 36.04 -2.50
CA GLY A 163 2.90 37.03 -1.58
C GLY A 163 1.95 37.51 -0.47
N SER A 164 0.68 37.14 -0.50
CA SER A 164 -0.30 37.50 0.54
C SER A 164 -0.40 36.39 1.58
N ALA A 165 -0.03 36.71 2.83
CA ALA A 165 -0.11 35.76 3.94
C ALA A 165 -1.58 35.46 4.30
N LYS A 166 -1.88 34.17 4.46
CA LYS A 166 -3.20 33.66 4.84
C LYS A 166 -3.07 32.41 5.70
N THR A 167 -4.10 32.15 6.49
CA THR A 167 -4.22 30.92 7.26
C THR A 167 -5.48 30.21 6.80
N LEU A 168 -5.33 28.92 6.46
CA LEU A 168 -6.44 28.04 6.10
C LEU A 168 -6.52 26.93 7.14
N ALA A 169 -7.72 26.62 7.62
CA ALA A 169 -7.97 25.38 8.34
C ALA A 169 -8.24 24.24 7.34
N VAL A 170 -8.13 22.98 7.77
CA VAL A 170 -8.51 21.82 6.96
C VAL A 170 -9.98 21.95 6.51
N GLY A 171 -10.25 21.69 5.22
CA GLY A 171 -11.53 21.96 4.56
C GLY A 171 -11.73 23.42 4.14
N GLY A 172 -10.90 24.33 4.66
CA GLY A 172 -10.97 25.75 4.37
C GLY A 172 -10.41 26.09 2.99
N SER A 173 -11.06 27.03 2.32
CA SER A 173 -10.64 27.51 1.01
C SER A 173 -10.44 29.02 0.95
N THR A 174 -9.71 29.47 -0.06
CA THR A 174 -9.52 30.88 -0.37
C THR A 174 -9.41 31.08 -1.86
N LYS A 175 -10.01 32.17 -2.34
CA LYS A 175 -9.77 32.65 -3.69
C LYS A 175 -8.45 33.43 -3.79
N VAL A 176 -7.78 33.21 -4.90
CA VAL A 176 -6.61 33.92 -5.41
C VAL A 176 -6.87 34.10 -6.90
N ASP A 177 -7.29 35.30 -7.29
CA ASP A 177 -7.77 35.59 -8.64
C ASP A 177 -8.89 34.60 -9.05
N ASP A 178 -8.79 33.97 -10.21
CA ASP A 178 -9.74 32.95 -10.72
C ASP A 178 -9.53 31.55 -10.12
N CYS A 179 -8.62 31.39 -9.15
CA CYS A 179 -8.30 30.12 -8.52
C CYS A 179 -8.81 30.06 -7.08
N GLN A 180 -9.44 28.95 -6.71
CA GLN A 180 -9.75 28.60 -5.33
C GLN A 180 -8.72 27.58 -4.84
N ILE A 181 -7.99 27.94 -3.79
CA ILE A 181 -7.03 27.07 -3.10
C ILE A 181 -7.71 26.51 -1.86
N THR A 182 -7.68 25.20 -1.68
CA THR A 182 -8.28 24.50 -0.54
C THR A 182 -7.20 23.73 0.22
N LEU A 183 -7.26 23.74 1.55
CA LEU A 183 -6.49 22.81 2.37
C LEU A 183 -7.32 21.54 2.56
N ASP A 184 -6.97 20.47 1.85
CA ASP A 184 -7.73 19.22 1.89
C ASP A 184 -7.45 18.44 3.18
N ALA A 185 -6.19 18.39 3.60
CA ALA A 185 -5.76 17.68 4.81
C ALA A 185 -4.42 18.21 5.34
N VAL A 186 -4.13 17.87 6.60
CA VAL A 186 -2.79 17.93 7.18
C VAL A 186 -2.37 16.52 7.58
N ASP A 187 -1.24 16.05 7.07
CA ASP A 187 -0.68 14.74 7.42
C ASP A 187 0.74 14.89 7.96
N ARG A 188 0.95 14.55 9.23
CA ARG A 188 2.29 14.53 9.88
C ARG A 188 3.13 15.80 9.63
N GLY A 189 2.48 16.97 9.58
CA GLY A 189 3.14 18.27 9.33
C GLY A 189 3.29 18.67 7.85
N HIS A 190 2.68 17.91 6.94
CA HIS A 190 2.55 18.21 5.51
C HIS A 190 1.15 18.74 5.21
N ALA A 191 1.07 19.83 4.45
CA ALA A 191 -0.20 20.38 3.99
C ALA A 191 -0.56 19.80 2.62
N VAL A 192 -1.74 19.18 2.53
CA VAL A 192 -2.31 18.71 1.26
C VAL A 192 -3.18 19.82 0.70
N LEU A 193 -2.75 20.44 -0.40
CA LEU A 193 -3.42 21.58 -1.01
C LEU A 193 -3.93 21.21 -2.41
N SER A 194 -5.16 21.59 -2.71
CA SER A 194 -5.74 21.52 -4.05
C SER A 194 -6.04 22.92 -4.59
N ALA A 195 -6.08 23.03 -5.91
CA ALA A 195 -6.39 24.28 -6.62
C ALA A 195 -7.40 24.01 -7.73
N ALA A 196 -8.53 24.73 -7.71
CA ALA A 196 -9.50 24.73 -8.78
C ALA A 196 -9.56 26.13 -9.41
N CYS A 197 -9.24 26.26 -10.70
CA CYS A 197 -9.20 27.55 -11.39
C CYS A 197 -10.24 27.62 -12.51
N GLY A 198 -10.88 28.77 -12.69
CA GLY A 198 -11.91 29.00 -13.71
C GLY A 198 -13.34 28.73 -13.21
N GLU A 199 -14.22 28.21 -14.08
CA GLU A 199 -15.67 27.98 -13.81
C GLU A 199 -15.96 26.97 -12.68
N GLY A 200 -14.93 26.33 -12.11
CA GLY A 200 -15.01 25.49 -10.91
C GLY A 200 -14.65 26.19 -9.59
N ALA A 201 -14.25 27.46 -9.62
CA ALA A 201 -13.96 28.25 -8.43
C ALA A 201 -15.26 28.86 -7.87
N SER A 202 -15.92 28.18 -6.94
CA SER A 202 -17.14 28.68 -6.31
C SER A 202 -16.93 30.04 -5.61
N ASP A 203 -17.83 31.01 -5.85
CA ASP A 203 -17.83 32.36 -5.24
C ASP A 203 -18.28 32.39 -3.77
N GLU A 204 -18.44 31.22 -3.16
CA GLU A 204 -19.09 31.14 -1.87
C GLU A 204 -18.08 31.13 -0.73
N LYS A 205 -18.01 32.28 -0.06
CA LYS A 205 -17.30 32.50 1.19
C LYS A 205 -17.95 31.66 2.29
N VAL A 206 -17.53 30.40 2.44
CA VAL A 206 -17.82 29.64 3.66
C VAL A 206 -16.89 30.19 4.74
N ALA A 207 -17.39 31.16 5.50
CA ALA A 207 -16.73 31.66 6.69
C ALA A 207 -16.76 30.55 7.75
N LEU A 208 -15.64 29.85 7.88
CA LEU A 208 -15.40 28.80 8.88
C LEU A 208 -15.69 29.35 10.29
N SER A 209 -16.66 28.76 10.98
CA SER A 209 -16.72 28.86 12.43
C SER A 209 -15.61 27.95 12.96
N GLY A 210 -14.57 28.53 13.55
CA GLY A 210 -13.34 27.83 13.97
C GLY A 210 -13.49 26.79 15.10
N ASN A 211 -14.63 26.12 15.22
CA ASN A 211 -14.90 25.02 16.15
C ASN A 211 -15.57 23.86 15.40
N ALA A 212 -14.95 23.41 14.31
CA ALA A 212 -15.34 22.23 13.58
C ALA A 212 -15.17 20.99 14.47
N GLU A 213 -16.23 20.53 15.11
CA GLU A 213 -16.19 19.26 15.83
C GLU A 213 -16.23 18.11 14.82
N THR A 214 -15.42 17.08 15.08
CA THR A 214 -15.34 15.88 14.24
C THR A 214 -16.28 14.79 14.75
N TYR A 215 -17.00 14.17 13.83
CA TYR A 215 -18.01 13.16 14.12
C TYR A 215 -17.72 11.88 13.33
N GLY A 216 -17.45 10.79 14.04
CA GLY A 216 -17.22 9.48 13.44
C GLY A 216 -18.51 8.75 13.06
N ILE A 217 -18.37 7.63 12.36
CA ILE A 217 -19.49 6.75 11.99
C ILE A 217 -20.28 6.31 13.24
N GLY A 218 -21.61 6.35 13.15
CA GLY A 218 -22.51 6.02 14.24
C GLY A 218 -22.70 7.14 15.28
N LYS A 219 -22.11 8.32 15.07
CA LYS A 219 -22.31 9.50 15.94
C LYS A 219 -23.36 10.44 15.37
N THR A 220 -23.97 11.20 16.28
CA THR A 220 -24.90 12.29 15.95
C THR A 220 -24.30 13.61 16.41
N ALA A 221 -24.14 14.53 15.49
CA ALA A 221 -23.84 15.93 15.77
C ALA A 221 -25.13 16.66 16.16
N ILE A 222 -25.05 17.51 17.18
CA ILE A 222 -26.13 18.39 17.59
C ILE A 222 -25.60 19.82 17.42
N LEU A 223 -26.12 20.53 16.45
CA LEU A 223 -25.66 21.87 16.07
C LEU A 223 -26.73 22.91 16.42
N GLY A 224 -26.30 24.13 16.71
CA GLY A 224 -27.19 25.28 16.96
C GLY A 224 -28.21 25.02 18.08
N ASP A 225 -27.75 24.59 19.26
CA ASP A 225 -28.61 24.28 20.42
C ASP A 225 -29.71 23.24 20.13
N GLY A 226 -29.48 22.34 19.18
CA GLY A 226 -30.41 21.28 18.79
C GLY A 226 -31.31 21.61 17.60
N ALA A 227 -31.07 22.74 16.93
CA ALA A 227 -31.71 23.11 15.68
C ALA A 227 -31.41 22.12 14.54
N ALA A 228 -30.20 21.54 14.52
CA ALA A 228 -29.86 20.48 13.59
C ALA A 228 -29.32 19.25 14.32
N ARG A 229 -29.83 18.08 13.93
CA ARG A 229 -29.29 16.78 14.35
C ARG A 229 -28.81 16.03 13.12
N ILE A 230 -27.51 15.81 13.01
CA ILE A 230 -26.91 15.17 11.84
C ILE A 230 -26.29 13.84 12.29
N TYR A 231 -26.83 12.73 11.81
CA TYR A 231 -26.31 11.39 12.05
C TYR A 231 -25.35 10.96 10.95
N VAL A 232 -24.17 10.48 11.33
CA VAL A 232 -23.13 10.00 10.41
C VAL A 232 -23.30 8.49 10.24
N SER A 233 -23.79 8.05 9.07
CA SER A 233 -23.96 6.62 8.77
C SER A 233 -22.74 5.99 8.12
N GLY A 234 -21.92 6.78 7.43
CA GLY A 234 -20.75 6.28 6.72
C GLY A 234 -19.84 7.42 6.33
N VAL A 235 -18.54 7.13 6.27
CA VAL A 235 -17.50 8.05 5.84
C VAL A 235 -16.65 7.32 4.82
N ASP A 236 -16.43 7.96 3.68
CA ASP A 236 -15.63 7.49 2.57
C ASP A 236 -14.54 8.53 2.29
N THR A 237 -13.32 8.21 2.75
CA THR A 237 -12.16 9.11 2.61
C THR A 237 -11.56 9.09 1.22
N GLU A 238 -11.85 8.07 0.40
CA GLU A 238 -11.35 7.99 -0.98
C GLU A 238 -12.10 8.96 -1.89
N THR A 239 -13.42 9.07 -1.68
CA THR A 239 -14.31 9.97 -2.42
C THR A 239 -14.55 11.30 -1.71
N ASN A 240 -13.92 11.51 -0.54
CA ASN A 240 -14.11 12.69 0.31
C ASN A 240 -15.60 12.97 0.59
N SER A 241 -16.34 11.91 0.91
CA SER A 241 -17.79 11.95 1.09
C SER A 241 -18.27 11.29 2.38
N ALA A 242 -19.38 11.78 2.92
CA ALA A 242 -20.01 11.24 4.11
C ALA A 242 -21.50 10.99 3.83
N ARG A 243 -22.01 9.86 4.32
CA ARG A 243 -23.43 9.55 4.29
C ARG A 243 -24.08 10.04 5.58
N LEU A 244 -24.89 11.09 5.47
CA LEU A 244 -25.46 11.83 6.60
C LEU A 244 -26.97 11.75 6.58
N ALA A 245 -27.59 11.68 7.75
CA ALA A 245 -29.03 11.88 7.92
C ALA A 245 -29.30 13.14 8.75
N VAL A 246 -30.01 14.09 8.16
CA VAL A 246 -30.34 15.38 8.76
C VAL A 246 -31.73 15.28 9.36
N ASN A 247 -31.85 15.59 10.66
CA ASN A 247 -33.08 15.53 11.45
C ASN A 247 -33.85 14.19 11.35
N GLY A 248 -33.16 13.11 11.00
CA GLY A 248 -33.71 11.75 10.89
C GLY A 248 -34.57 11.50 9.64
N LEU A 249 -34.50 12.37 8.62
CA LEU A 249 -35.45 12.36 7.51
C LEU A 249 -35.02 11.45 6.35
N THR A 250 -33.75 11.51 5.90
CA THR A 250 -33.21 10.62 4.86
C THR A 250 -31.68 10.55 4.96
N LEU A 251 -31.07 9.41 4.58
CA LEU A 251 -29.62 9.32 4.39
C LEU A 251 -29.24 9.83 2.99
N GLU A 252 -28.41 10.86 2.94
CA GLU A 252 -27.87 11.43 1.71
C GLU A 252 -26.34 11.46 1.77
N THR A 253 -25.68 11.46 0.61
CA THR A 253 -24.22 11.56 0.52
C THR A 253 -23.83 13.00 0.26
N TYR A 254 -22.95 13.54 1.09
CA TYR A 254 -22.41 14.89 0.97
C TYR A 254 -20.90 14.83 0.85
N THR A 255 -20.32 15.64 -0.04
CA THR A 255 -18.87 15.81 -0.15
C THR A 255 -18.35 16.90 0.77
N GLY A 256 -17.06 16.89 1.10
CA GLY A 256 -16.41 18.02 1.74
C GLY A 256 -16.71 19.35 1.02
N GLY A 257 -17.04 20.39 1.77
CA GLY A 257 -17.51 21.69 1.29
C GLY A 257 -19.02 21.81 1.04
N SER A 258 -19.80 20.73 1.15
CA SER A 258 -21.24 20.77 0.85
C SER A 258 -22.03 21.54 1.91
N LYS A 259 -22.99 22.34 1.45
CA LYS A 259 -24.01 22.93 2.32
C LYS A 259 -25.20 21.99 2.47
N ILE A 260 -25.76 22.00 3.67
CA ILE A 260 -26.94 21.26 4.06
C ILE A 260 -27.99 22.28 4.49
N GLU A 261 -29.03 22.41 3.68
CA GLU A 261 -30.18 23.24 4.02
C GLU A 261 -30.98 22.59 5.15
N LEU A 262 -31.34 23.39 6.15
CA LEU A 262 -32.10 22.93 7.30
C LEU A 262 -33.54 23.42 7.16
N ASP A 263 -34.45 22.49 6.89
CA ASP A 263 -35.87 22.78 6.73
C ASP A 263 -36.43 23.61 7.89
N GLY A 264 -36.96 24.79 7.58
CA GLY A 264 -37.62 25.67 8.55
C GLY A 264 -36.70 26.56 9.37
N SER A 265 -35.44 26.76 8.96
CA SER A 265 -34.54 27.75 9.56
C SER A 265 -33.73 28.50 8.51
N ASP A 266 -33.34 29.75 8.81
CA ASP A 266 -32.37 30.54 8.02
C ASP A 266 -30.91 30.09 8.31
N CYS A 267 -30.75 28.87 8.82
CA CYS A 267 -29.49 28.30 9.23
C CYS A 267 -29.06 27.20 8.26
N VAL A 268 -27.76 27.11 8.05
CA VAL A 268 -27.12 26.14 7.16
C VAL A 268 -26.09 25.38 7.96
N ALA A 269 -26.14 24.05 7.84
CA ALA A 269 -25.05 23.19 8.27
C ALA A 269 -24.09 22.96 7.10
N THR A 270 -22.80 22.84 7.37
CA THR A 270 -21.80 22.65 6.31
C THR A 270 -20.97 21.41 6.63
N VAL A 271 -20.75 20.57 5.63
CA VAL A 271 -19.73 19.52 5.67
C VAL A 271 -18.40 20.19 5.39
N GLU A 272 -17.61 20.47 6.43
CA GLU A 272 -16.39 21.25 6.26
C GLU A 272 -15.25 20.39 5.70
N ALA A 273 -15.09 19.17 6.22
CA ALA A 273 -14.09 18.21 5.76
C ALA A 273 -14.52 16.77 6.03
N VAL A 274 -14.00 15.82 5.24
CA VAL A 274 -14.13 14.38 5.48
C VAL A 274 -12.72 13.79 5.53
N SER A 275 -12.28 13.35 6.70
CA SER A 275 -10.91 12.83 6.89
C SER A 275 -10.84 11.87 8.07
N ALA A 276 -9.87 10.96 8.04
CA ALA A 276 -9.60 10.00 9.12
C ALA A 276 -10.83 9.20 9.62
N GLY A 277 -11.78 8.89 8.73
CA GLY A 277 -13.01 8.17 9.08
C GLY A 277 -14.05 9.01 9.86
N ALA A 278 -13.91 10.33 9.87
CA ALA A 278 -14.81 11.28 10.50
C ALA A 278 -15.21 12.40 9.55
N VAL A 279 -16.27 13.12 9.91
CA VAL A 279 -16.73 14.33 9.23
C VAL A 279 -16.65 15.53 10.16
N SER A 280 -16.12 16.63 9.68
CA SER A 280 -16.15 17.93 10.35
C SER A 280 -17.39 18.70 9.92
N LEU A 281 -18.18 19.16 10.90
CA LEU A 281 -19.45 19.84 10.64
C LEU A 281 -19.44 21.27 11.20
N GLY A 282 -19.81 22.22 10.36
CA GLY A 282 -20.03 23.61 10.71
C GLY A 282 -21.51 23.96 10.77
N TYR A 283 -21.84 25.05 11.45
CA TYR A 283 -23.22 25.57 11.56
C TYR A 283 -23.21 27.10 11.62
N LEU A 284 -24.02 27.72 10.77
CA LEU A 284 -24.16 29.17 10.68
C LEU A 284 -25.64 29.51 10.48
N CYS A 285 -26.09 30.62 11.07
CA CYS A 285 -27.40 31.21 10.82
C CYS A 285 -27.19 32.59 10.19
N GLU A 286 -27.91 32.89 9.11
CA GLU A 286 -27.96 34.23 8.53
C GLU A 286 -29.02 35.12 9.19
#